data_AF-A0ABD2NAM3-F1
#
_entry.id   AF-A0ABD2NAM3-F1
#
_cell.length_a   1.000
_cell.length_b   1.000
_cell.length_c   1.000
_cell.angle_alpha   90.00
_cell.angle_beta   90.00
_cell.angle_gamma   90.00
#
_symmetry.space_group_name_H-M   'P 1'
#
loop_
_entity.id
_entity.type
_entity.pdbx_description
1 polymer ?
#
loop_
_entity_poly.entity_id
_entity_poly.type
_entity_poly.pdbx_seq_one_letter_code
_entity_poly.pdbx_strand_id
1 'polypeptide(L)'
;MSHPRVYAFLHVPVQSGSDQVLADMKREYCREDFEHVVNFLREKVPGMTIATDIICGFPTETEQNFEETLSLCEKYKFPSLFINQFFPRPGTPAALMQRVPTQEVKERTKRLTNLFNSYEPYTHKCGEIQEILVTEISHDKKYFVGHNKFYEQVLIPMKDEYMGKLVTVEIVECSKFSMKAVPTSLRTAGLVKPLKKGEVSGVDIAEKNFLDKWTISGLVLLISLLALKLLCVLHFNKFLPENMRL
;
A
#
# COMPACT_ATOMS: atom_id res chain seq x y z
N MET A 1 4.20 4.01 -4.60
CA MET A 1 3.22 3.38 -5.52
C MET A 1 2.74 4.34 -6.61
N SER A 2 3.59 5.30 -7.04
CA SER A 2 3.29 6.25 -8.13
C SER A 2 3.60 5.69 -9.52
N HIS A 3 4.32 4.57 -9.60
CA HIS A 3 4.71 3.97 -10.86
C HIS A 3 3.48 3.51 -11.67
N PRO A 4 3.37 3.78 -13.00
CA PRO A 4 2.18 3.49 -13.79
C PRO A 4 1.76 2.02 -13.78
N ARG A 5 2.71 1.09 -13.65
CA ARG A 5 2.50 -0.37 -13.63
C ARG A 5 2.28 -0.99 -12.24
N VAL A 6 2.09 -0.19 -11.19
CA VAL A 6 1.86 -0.66 -9.80
C VAL A 6 0.53 -0.10 -9.32
N TYR A 7 -0.37 -0.90 -8.75
CA TYR A 7 -1.62 -0.37 -8.22
C TYR A 7 -1.38 0.65 -7.09
N ALA A 8 -2.22 1.67 -7.03
CA ALA A 8 -2.37 2.55 -5.87
C ALA A 8 -3.39 1.91 -4.91
N PHE A 9 -3.07 0.68 -4.51
CA PHE A 9 -3.84 -0.14 -3.59
C PHE A 9 -2.86 -0.85 -2.67
N LEU A 10 -3.18 -0.89 -1.37
CA LEU A 10 -2.40 -1.65 -0.40
C LEU A 10 -3.31 -2.28 0.64
N HIS A 11 -3.06 -3.56 0.95
CA HIS A 11 -3.68 -4.23 2.07
C HIS A 11 -2.74 -4.14 3.29
N VAL A 12 -3.13 -3.37 4.30
CA VAL A 12 -2.37 -3.19 5.55
C VAL A 12 -3.22 -3.66 6.72
N PRO A 13 -2.97 -4.87 7.27
CA PRO A 13 -3.82 -5.45 8.30
C PRO A 13 -3.55 -4.86 9.69
N VAL A 14 -4.42 -3.97 10.18
CA VAL A 14 -4.31 -3.43 11.55
C VAL A 14 -4.75 -4.45 12.61
N GLN A 15 -5.78 -5.26 12.33
CA GLN A 15 -6.42 -6.25 13.21
C GLN A 15 -7.24 -5.69 14.37
N SER A 16 -6.79 -4.64 15.05
CA SER A 16 -7.55 -3.94 16.10
C SER A 16 -7.15 -2.47 16.13
N GLY A 17 -8.07 -1.59 16.53
CA GLY A 17 -7.74 -0.19 16.78
C GLY A 17 -7.25 0.09 18.20
N SER A 18 -7.02 -0.94 19.02
CA SER A 18 -6.59 -0.77 20.41
C SER A 18 -5.18 -1.29 20.66
N ASP A 19 -4.30 -0.44 21.19
CA ASP A 19 -2.90 -0.77 21.45
C ASP A 19 -2.74 -1.92 22.43
N GLN A 20 -3.62 -2.00 23.43
CA GLN A 20 -3.62 -3.12 24.38
C GLN A 20 -3.88 -4.45 23.67
N VAL A 21 -4.91 -4.50 22.82
CA VAL A 21 -5.26 -5.71 22.05
C VAL A 21 -4.16 -6.04 21.04
N LEU A 22 -3.58 -5.03 20.38
CA LEU A 22 -2.46 -5.21 19.45
C LEU A 22 -1.23 -5.82 20.16
N ALA A 23 -0.88 -5.32 21.35
CA ALA A 23 0.20 -5.87 22.16
C ALA A 23 -0.08 -7.32 22.60
N ASP A 24 -1.32 -7.63 22.98
CA ASP A 24 -1.73 -8.99 23.35
C ASP A 24 -1.72 -9.95 22.16
N MET A 25 -2.00 -9.44 20.95
CA MET A 25 -1.82 -10.13 19.67
C MET A 25 -0.34 -10.28 19.24
N LYS A 26 0.62 -9.75 20.03
CA LYS A 26 2.05 -9.72 19.71
C LYS A 26 2.38 -8.95 18.44
N ARG A 27 1.67 -7.84 18.20
CA ARG A 27 2.03 -6.87 17.16
C ARG A 27 3.15 -5.96 17.67
N GLU A 28 4.11 -5.68 16.79
CA GLU A 28 5.25 -4.78 17.06
C GLU A 28 4.97 -3.34 16.61
N TYR A 29 3.70 -2.97 16.53
CA TYR A 29 3.22 -1.65 16.12
C TYR A 29 1.99 -1.26 16.95
N CYS A 30 1.77 0.03 17.11
CA CYS A 30 0.56 0.59 17.71
C CYS A 30 -0.39 1.17 16.66
N ARG A 31 -1.55 1.65 17.11
CA ARG A 31 -2.50 2.39 16.29
C ARG A 31 -1.84 3.59 15.62
N GLU A 32 -1.04 4.37 16.35
CA GLU A 32 -0.39 5.57 15.82
C GLU A 32 0.56 5.23 14.65
N ASP A 33 1.31 4.13 14.73
CA ASP A 33 2.16 3.67 13.63
C ASP A 33 1.33 3.34 12.38
N PHE A 34 0.21 2.63 12.55
CA PHE A 34 -0.70 2.33 11.47
C PHE A 34 -1.29 3.60 10.86
N GLU A 35 -1.76 4.53 11.69
CA GLU A 35 -2.29 5.82 11.25
C GLU A 35 -1.25 6.63 10.49
N HIS A 36 0.01 6.64 10.96
CA HIS A 36 1.13 7.28 10.28
C HIS A 36 1.32 6.71 8.87
N VAL A 37 1.37 5.38 8.73
CA VAL A 37 1.49 4.70 7.43
C VAL A 37 0.33 5.07 6.51
N VAL A 38 -0.91 4.99 7.00
CA VAL A 38 -2.10 5.31 6.18
C VAL A 38 -2.10 6.76 5.72
N ASN A 39 -1.82 7.70 6.63
CA ASN A 39 -1.78 9.12 6.32
C ASN A 39 -0.67 9.44 5.32
N PHE A 40 0.53 8.92 5.55
CA PHE A 40 1.67 9.10 4.66
C PHE A 40 1.38 8.57 3.24
N LEU A 41 0.80 7.38 3.13
CA LEU A 41 0.47 6.79 1.84
C LEU A 41 -0.61 7.59 1.10
N ARG A 42 -1.67 8.03 1.79
CA ARG A 42 -2.73 8.85 1.19
C ARG A 42 -2.23 10.21 0.74
N GLU A 43 -1.29 10.81 1.48
CA GLU A 43 -0.67 12.08 1.11
C GLU A 43 0.25 11.94 -0.12
N LYS A 44 1.12 10.92 -0.14
CA LYS A 44 2.12 10.75 -1.21
C LYS A 44 1.60 10.05 -2.47
N VAL A 45 0.47 9.35 -2.38
CA VAL A 45 -0.15 8.63 -3.49
C VAL A 45 -1.64 9.00 -3.53
N PRO A 46 -2.00 10.09 -4.22
CA PRO A 46 -3.39 10.52 -4.33
C PRO A 46 -4.30 9.39 -4.85
N GLY A 47 -5.45 9.23 -4.21
CA GLY A 47 -6.42 8.18 -4.53
C GLY A 47 -6.08 6.78 -3.97
N MET A 48 -5.01 6.61 -3.19
CA MET A 48 -4.63 5.33 -2.59
C MET A 48 -5.80 4.64 -1.88
N THR A 49 -6.10 3.41 -2.30
CA THR A 49 -7.04 2.53 -1.59
C THR A 49 -6.29 1.72 -0.55
N ILE A 50 -6.73 1.82 0.71
CA ILE A 50 -6.24 0.96 1.79
C ILE A 50 -7.33 -0.05 2.14
N ALA A 51 -6.98 -1.33 2.06
CA ALA A 51 -7.73 -2.41 2.67
C ALA A 51 -7.13 -2.77 4.03
N THR A 52 -7.93 -3.25 4.97
CA THR A 52 -7.45 -3.77 6.26
C THR A 52 -8.34 -4.89 6.77
N ASP A 53 -7.76 -5.74 7.62
CA ASP A 53 -8.46 -6.73 8.44
C ASP A 53 -8.72 -6.18 9.85
N ILE A 54 -9.85 -6.60 10.44
CA ILE A 54 -10.19 -6.45 11.85
C ILE A 54 -10.61 -7.81 12.41
N ILE A 55 -10.13 -8.13 13.62
CA ILE A 55 -10.54 -9.30 14.39
C ILE A 55 -11.35 -8.82 15.60
N CYS A 56 -12.65 -9.10 15.60
CA CYS A 56 -13.52 -8.85 16.75
C CYS A 56 -13.46 -10.03 17.74
N GLY A 57 -13.50 -9.74 19.03
CA GLY A 57 -13.60 -10.74 20.08
C GLY A 57 -12.29 -11.45 20.41
N PHE A 58 -11.14 -10.80 20.20
CA PHE A 58 -9.88 -11.30 20.72
C PHE A 58 -10.00 -11.48 22.26
N PRO A 59 -9.37 -12.50 22.88
CA PRO A 59 -9.66 -12.86 24.27
C PRO A 59 -9.54 -11.73 25.30
N THR A 60 -8.66 -10.75 25.08
CA THR A 60 -8.47 -9.60 25.98
C THR A 60 -9.29 -8.36 25.59
N GLU A 61 -10.08 -8.42 24.51
CA GLU A 61 -10.83 -7.28 24.01
C GLU A 61 -11.99 -6.90 24.94
N THR A 62 -11.87 -5.72 25.55
CA THR A 62 -12.95 -5.08 26.30
C THR A 62 -13.83 -4.21 25.40
N GLU A 63 -14.94 -3.72 25.93
CA GLU A 63 -15.81 -2.78 25.20
C GLU A 63 -15.07 -1.50 24.79
N GLN A 64 -14.23 -0.94 25.66
CA GLN A 64 -13.42 0.23 25.35
C GLN A 64 -12.45 -0.03 24.19
N ASN A 65 -11.80 -1.21 24.17
CA ASN A 65 -10.90 -1.56 23.07
C ASN A 65 -11.65 -1.71 21.74
N PHE A 66 -12.89 -2.20 21.80
CA PHE A 66 -13.75 -2.28 20.62
C PHE A 66 -14.18 -0.89 20.12
N GLU A 67 -14.50 0.05 21.02
CA GLU A 67 -14.78 1.44 20.64
C GLU A 67 -13.58 2.13 19.97
N GLU A 68 -12.37 1.86 20.45
CA GLU A 68 -11.15 2.32 19.78
C GLU A 68 -11.06 1.79 18.35
N THR A 69 -11.44 0.52 18.13
CA THR A 69 -11.51 -0.11 16.81
C THR A 69 -12.57 0.53 15.91
N LEU A 70 -13.77 0.80 16.44
CA LEU A 70 -14.83 1.51 15.71
C LEU A 70 -14.38 2.91 15.30
N SER A 71 -13.78 3.68 16.22
CA SER A 71 -13.32 5.04 15.93
C SER A 71 -12.26 5.09 14.83
N LEU A 72 -11.37 4.08 14.77
CA LEU A 72 -10.37 3.98 13.70
C LEU A 72 -11.04 3.74 12.34
N CYS A 73 -12.01 2.83 12.29
CA CYS A 73 -12.74 2.52 11.06
C CYS A 73 -13.61 3.70 10.60
N GLU A 74 -14.21 4.43 11.54
CA GLU A 74 -15.00 5.63 11.27
C GLU A 74 -14.12 6.79 10.74
N LYS A 75 -12.93 6.98 11.32
CA LYS A 75 -11.95 7.98 10.87
C LYS A 75 -11.54 7.78 9.42
N TYR A 76 -11.21 6.55 9.04
CA TYR A 76 -10.60 6.27 7.73
C TYR A 76 -11.58 5.85 6.64
N LYS A 77 -12.80 5.42 7.01
CA LYS A 77 -13.85 4.95 6.10
C LYS A 77 -13.30 4.06 4.99
N PHE A 78 -12.61 2.98 5.38
CA PHE A 78 -11.92 2.08 4.47
C PHE A 78 -12.86 1.57 3.35
N PRO A 79 -12.47 1.66 2.07
CA PRO A 79 -13.29 1.09 0.99
C PRO A 79 -13.40 -0.44 1.06
N SER A 80 -12.39 -1.10 1.62
CA SER A 80 -12.33 -2.55 1.80
C SER A 80 -11.94 -2.87 3.25
N LEU A 81 -12.84 -3.55 3.97
CA LEU A 81 -12.67 -3.90 5.38
C LEU A 81 -13.06 -5.36 5.60
N PHE A 82 -12.11 -6.18 6.03
CA PHE A 82 -12.34 -7.59 6.31
C PHE A 82 -12.61 -7.77 7.81
N ILE A 83 -13.87 -8.03 8.16
CA ILE A 83 -14.31 -8.19 9.55
C ILE A 83 -14.39 -9.68 9.86
N ASN A 84 -13.48 -10.15 10.71
CA ASN A 84 -13.42 -11.54 11.15
C ASN A 84 -13.66 -11.65 12.65
N GLN A 85 -14.18 -12.79 13.10
CA GLN A 85 -14.24 -13.12 14.53
C GLN A 85 -12.97 -13.87 14.94
N PHE A 86 -12.49 -13.65 16.16
CA PHE A 86 -11.38 -14.42 16.70
C PHE A 86 -11.71 -15.92 16.70
N PHE A 87 -10.80 -16.70 16.11
CA PHE A 87 -10.85 -18.14 16.12
C PHE A 87 -9.55 -18.69 16.73
N PRO A 88 -9.59 -19.43 17.85
CA PRO A 88 -8.40 -19.94 18.51
C PRO A 88 -7.68 -20.94 17.61
N ARG A 89 -6.38 -20.72 17.40
CA ARG A 89 -5.53 -21.64 16.64
C ARG A 89 -4.79 -22.57 17.60
N PRO A 90 -4.89 -23.90 17.45
CA PRO A 90 -4.19 -24.86 18.31
C PRO A 90 -2.70 -24.52 18.43
N GLY A 91 -2.16 -24.58 19.65
CA GLY A 91 -0.75 -24.30 19.93
C GLY A 91 -0.39 -22.81 20.12
N THR A 92 -1.35 -21.89 20.05
CA THR A 92 -1.11 -20.47 20.34
C THR A 92 -1.44 -20.11 21.79
N PRO A 93 -0.74 -19.13 22.42
CA PRO A 93 -1.12 -18.64 23.75
C PRO A 93 -2.57 -18.17 23.83
N ALA A 94 -3.06 -17.52 22.76
CA ALA A 94 -4.43 -17.04 22.66
C ALA A 94 -5.48 -18.16 22.67
N ALA A 95 -5.13 -19.39 22.30
CA ALA A 95 -6.05 -20.53 22.35
C ALA A 95 -6.35 -21.01 23.78
N LEU A 96 -5.49 -20.66 24.75
CA LEU A 96 -5.63 -21.01 26.16
C LEU A 96 -6.34 -19.92 26.97
N MET A 97 -6.58 -18.74 26.38
CA MET A 97 -7.19 -17.61 27.05
C MET A 97 -8.71 -17.78 27.17
N GLN A 98 -9.30 -17.19 28.21
CA GLN A 98 -10.75 -17.12 28.35
C GLN A 98 -11.32 -16.28 27.20
N ARG A 99 -12.30 -16.84 26.49
CA ARG A 99 -12.91 -16.18 25.34
C ARG A 99 -13.92 -15.13 25.79
N VAL A 100 -13.99 -14.04 25.03
CA VAL A 100 -15.11 -13.10 25.07
C VAL A 100 -16.41 -13.87 24.80
N PRO A 101 -17.49 -13.64 25.56
CA PRO A 101 -18.76 -14.31 25.34
C PRO A 101 -19.25 -14.17 23.89
N THR A 102 -19.74 -15.28 23.32
CA THR A 102 -20.19 -15.33 21.92
C THR A 102 -21.20 -14.25 21.55
N GLN A 103 -22.07 -13.85 22.48
CA GLN A 103 -23.05 -12.81 22.24
C GLN A 103 -22.41 -11.43 22.07
N GLU A 104 -21.40 -11.10 22.88
CA GLU A 104 -20.62 -9.86 22.74
C GLU A 104 -19.85 -9.85 21.41
N VAL A 105 -19.18 -10.94 21.05
CA VAL A 105 -18.46 -11.02 19.76
C VAL A 105 -19.40 -10.80 18.57
N LYS A 106 -20.61 -11.36 18.61
CA LYS A 106 -21.64 -11.17 17.58
C LYS A 106 -22.14 -9.72 17.53
N GLU A 107 -22.37 -9.12 18.69
CA GLU A 107 -22.81 -7.72 18.81
C GLU A 107 -21.76 -6.75 18.23
N ARG A 108 -20.50 -6.93 18.60
CA ARG A 108 -19.35 -6.17 18.07
C ARG A 108 -19.20 -6.33 16.56
N THR A 109 -19.22 -7.57 16.06
CA THR A 109 -19.16 -7.85 14.62
C THR A 109 -20.29 -7.16 13.87
N LYS A 110 -21.51 -7.16 14.43
CA LYS A 110 -22.68 -6.51 13.83
C LYS A 110 -22.50 -4.99 13.81
N ARG A 111 -22.03 -4.37 14.90
CA ARG A 111 -21.78 -2.92 14.96
C ARG A 111 -20.73 -2.47 13.96
N LEU A 112 -19.61 -3.18 13.87
CA LEU A 112 -18.57 -2.85 12.90
C LEU A 112 -19.04 -3.04 11.45
N THR A 113 -19.82 -4.10 11.19
CA THR A 113 -20.47 -4.32 9.88
C THR A 113 -21.46 -3.19 9.54
N ASN A 114 -22.25 -2.74 10.52
CA ASN A 114 -23.20 -1.65 10.33
C ASN A 114 -22.47 -0.33 10.02
N LEU A 115 -21.40 -0.01 10.75
CA LEU A 115 -20.54 1.13 10.47
C LEU A 115 -19.94 1.03 9.07
N PHE A 116 -19.40 -0.14 8.69
CA PHE A 116 -18.86 -0.33 7.36
C PHE A 116 -19.93 -0.08 6.29
N ASN A 117 -21.15 -0.56 6.47
CA ASN A 117 -22.25 -0.36 5.52
C ASN A 117 -22.85 1.07 5.55
N SER A 118 -22.51 1.91 6.54
CA SER A 118 -23.12 3.23 6.68
C SER A 118 -22.50 4.32 5.79
N TYR A 119 -21.41 4.02 5.09
CA TYR A 119 -20.73 4.98 4.21
C TYR A 119 -20.44 4.41 2.82
N GLU A 120 -20.47 5.29 1.82
CA GLU A 120 -20.18 4.96 0.43
C GLU A 120 -18.82 5.58 0.01
N PRO A 121 -17.79 4.77 -0.22
CA PRO A 121 -16.43 5.28 -0.41
C PRO A 121 -16.18 5.90 -1.80
N TYR A 122 -16.99 5.56 -2.81
CA TYR A 122 -16.71 5.88 -4.21
C TYR A 122 -17.55 7.03 -4.78
N THR A 123 -18.43 7.65 -4.00
CA THR A 123 -19.37 8.69 -4.49
C THR A 123 -18.67 9.83 -5.21
N HIS A 124 -17.48 10.20 -4.77
CA HIS A 124 -16.65 11.25 -5.38
C HIS A 124 -16.13 10.90 -6.79
N LYS A 125 -16.20 9.64 -7.22
CA LYS A 125 -15.72 9.16 -8.54
C LYS A 125 -16.80 9.16 -9.62
N CYS A 126 -18.05 9.41 -9.24
CA CYS A 126 -19.14 9.47 -10.20
C CYS A 126 -18.94 10.65 -11.16
N GLY A 127 -19.02 10.38 -12.47
CA GLY A 127 -18.70 11.33 -13.54
C GLY A 127 -17.22 11.37 -13.94
N GLU A 128 -16.32 10.66 -13.25
CA GLU A 128 -14.92 10.59 -13.67
C GLU A 128 -14.72 9.69 -14.89
N ILE A 129 -13.74 10.05 -15.72
CA ILE A 129 -13.23 9.20 -16.80
C ILE A 129 -12.00 8.45 -16.26
N GLN A 130 -12.03 7.12 -16.33
CA GLN A 130 -10.97 6.26 -15.80
C GLN A 130 -10.57 5.17 -16.81
N GLU A 131 -9.34 4.66 -16.71
CA GLU A 131 -8.90 3.46 -17.44
C GLU A 131 -9.05 2.23 -16.54
N ILE A 132 -9.64 1.16 -17.06
CA ILE A 132 -9.82 -0.12 -16.35
C ILE A 132 -9.25 -1.28 -17.17
N LEU A 133 -8.62 -2.25 -16.51
CA LEU A 133 -8.28 -3.53 -17.12
C LEU A 133 -9.42 -4.52 -16.86
N VAL A 134 -10.03 -5.02 -17.92
CA VAL A 134 -11.16 -5.97 -17.83
C VAL A 134 -10.64 -7.41 -17.80
N THR A 135 -10.93 -8.14 -16.73
CA THR A 135 -10.34 -9.49 -16.50
C THR A 135 -11.37 -10.55 -16.13
N GLU A 136 -12.56 -10.15 -15.68
CA GLU A 136 -13.48 -11.03 -14.98
C GLU A 136 -14.92 -10.86 -15.45
N ILE A 137 -15.74 -11.87 -15.16
CA ILE A 137 -17.20 -11.85 -15.34
C ILE A 137 -17.83 -11.71 -13.95
N SER A 138 -18.84 -10.85 -13.82
CA SER A 138 -19.55 -10.68 -12.55
C SER A 138 -20.23 -11.97 -12.09
N HIS A 139 -20.46 -12.11 -10.78
CA HIS A 139 -21.11 -13.31 -10.21
C HIS A 139 -22.49 -13.59 -10.82
N ASP A 140 -23.28 -12.54 -11.10
CA ASP A 140 -24.59 -12.64 -11.75
C ASP A 140 -24.51 -12.82 -13.27
N LYS A 141 -23.31 -12.84 -13.85
CA LYS A 141 -23.02 -13.00 -15.28
C LYS A 141 -23.67 -11.95 -16.17
N LYS A 142 -23.94 -10.75 -15.64
CA LYS A 142 -24.55 -9.64 -16.40
C LYS A 142 -23.54 -8.60 -16.86
N TYR A 143 -22.37 -8.53 -16.22
CA TYR A 143 -21.36 -7.52 -16.47
C TYR A 143 -19.97 -8.14 -16.61
N PHE A 144 -19.08 -7.44 -17.30
CA PHE A 144 -17.67 -7.63 -17.08
C PHE A 144 -17.19 -6.77 -15.93
N VAL A 145 -16.19 -7.28 -15.21
CA VAL A 145 -15.53 -6.59 -14.12
C VAL A 145 -14.14 -6.19 -14.60
N GLY A 146 -13.84 -4.90 -14.51
CA GLY A 146 -12.50 -4.39 -14.65
C GLY A 146 -12.02 -3.70 -13.38
N HIS A 147 -10.71 -3.49 -13.29
CA HIS A 147 -10.07 -2.81 -12.17
C HIS A 147 -9.32 -1.59 -12.65
N ASN A 148 -9.52 -0.47 -11.97
CA ASN A 148 -8.78 0.76 -12.23
C ASN A 148 -7.43 0.76 -11.50
N LYS A 149 -6.71 1.89 -11.57
CA LYS A 149 -5.42 2.11 -10.89
C LYS A 149 -5.45 1.85 -9.37
N PHE A 150 -6.60 1.99 -8.74
CA PHE A 150 -6.81 1.87 -7.29
C PHE A 150 -7.34 0.48 -6.88
N TYR A 151 -7.34 -0.47 -7.83
CA TYR A 151 -7.88 -1.82 -7.67
C TYR A 151 -9.39 -1.85 -7.32
N GLU A 152 -10.11 -0.78 -7.68
CA GLU A 152 -11.55 -0.68 -7.45
C GLU A 152 -12.31 -1.39 -8.57
N GLN A 153 -13.39 -2.08 -8.22
CA GLN A 153 -14.21 -2.81 -9.18
C GLN A 153 -15.10 -1.86 -9.99
N VAL A 154 -14.99 -1.96 -11.32
CA VAL A 154 -15.83 -1.23 -12.28
C VAL A 154 -16.54 -2.20 -13.18
N LEU A 155 -17.86 -2.14 -13.17
CA LEU A 155 -18.75 -2.98 -13.96
C LEU A 155 -19.09 -2.30 -15.29
N ILE A 156 -18.92 -3.02 -16.39
CA ILE A 156 -19.28 -2.55 -17.74
C ILE A 156 -20.16 -3.58 -18.46
N PRO A 157 -20.97 -3.18 -19.46
CA PRO A 157 -21.73 -4.11 -20.27
C PRO A 157 -20.85 -5.17 -20.95
N MET A 158 -21.33 -6.40 -21.01
CA MET A 158 -20.59 -7.50 -21.65
C MET A 158 -20.62 -7.35 -23.18
N LYS A 159 -19.45 -7.08 -23.75
CA LYS A 159 -19.19 -7.21 -25.19
C LYS A 159 -17.84 -7.87 -25.39
N ASP A 160 -17.78 -8.91 -26.22
CA ASP A 160 -16.59 -9.76 -26.41
C ASP A 160 -15.29 -8.98 -26.68
N GLU A 161 -15.40 -7.78 -27.25
CA GLU A 161 -14.27 -6.90 -27.54
C GLU A 161 -13.55 -6.36 -26.29
N TYR A 162 -14.14 -6.40 -25.08
CA TYR A 162 -13.56 -5.79 -23.88
C TYR A 162 -12.67 -6.72 -23.04
N MET A 163 -12.96 -8.03 -23.01
CA MET A 163 -12.25 -8.97 -22.14
C MET A 163 -10.73 -8.98 -22.41
N GLY A 164 -9.93 -8.87 -21.36
CA GLY A 164 -8.46 -8.84 -21.44
C GLY A 164 -7.88 -7.52 -21.95
N LYS A 165 -8.67 -6.45 -22.08
CA LYS A 165 -8.23 -5.16 -22.63
C LYS A 165 -8.32 -4.02 -21.61
N LEU A 166 -7.58 -2.95 -21.89
CA LEU A 166 -7.72 -1.68 -21.20
C LEU A 166 -8.87 -0.91 -21.86
N VAL A 167 -9.81 -0.45 -21.07
CA VAL A 167 -10.99 0.27 -21.53
C VAL A 167 -11.03 1.60 -20.81
N THR A 168 -11.18 2.70 -21.55
CA THR A 168 -11.52 3.98 -20.95
C THR A 168 -13.02 4.01 -20.74
N VAL A 169 -13.45 4.38 -19.54
CA VAL A 169 -14.84 4.34 -19.12
C VAL A 169 -15.22 5.63 -18.40
N GLU A 170 -16.48 6.01 -18.50
CA GLU A 170 -17.09 7.06 -17.68
C GLU A 170 -17.92 6.42 -16.57
N ILE A 171 -17.62 6.77 -15.31
CA ILE A 171 -18.34 6.24 -14.15
C ILE A 171 -19.74 6.88 -14.07
N VAL A 172 -20.79 6.08 -14.14
CA VAL A 172 -22.19 6.57 -14.15
C VAL A 172 -22.95 6.27 -12.85
N GLU A 173 -22.53 5.27 -12.09
CA GLU A 173 -23.15 4.89 -10.82
C GLU A 173 -22.09 4.42 -9.85
N CYS A 174 -22.15 4.89 -8.61
CA CYS A 174 -21.24 4.50 -7.53
C CYS A 174 -22.07 3.78 -6.47
N SER A 175 -21.68 2.56 -6.13
CA SER A 175 -22.29 1.80 -5.04
C SER A 175 -21.28 1.58 -3.91
N LYS A 176 -21.68 0.88 -2.84
CA LYS A 176 -20.80 0.54 -1.73
C LYS A 176 -19.56 -0.26 -2.16
N PHE A 177 -19.73 -1.23 -3.06
CA PHE A 177 -18.71 -2.26 -3.34
C PHE A 177 -18.09 -2.14 -4.73
N SER A 178 -18.79 -1.49 -5.66
CA SER A 178 -18.34 -1.33 -7.04
C SER A 178 -18.92 -0.07 -7.67
N MET A 179 -18.35 0.31 -8.82
CA MET A 179 -18.90 1.33 -9.69
C MET A 179 -19.48 0.68 -10.96
N LYS A 180 -20.43 1.32 -11.62
CA LYS A 180 -20.83 1.00 -12.99
C LYS A 180 -20.38 2.10 -13.92
N ALA A 181 -20.01 1.72 -15.13
CA ALA A 181 -19.45 2.64 -16.09
C ALA A 181 -19.87 2.33 -17.52
N VAL A 182 -19.82 3.35 -18.37
CA VAL A 182 -20.05 3.22 -19.81
C VAL A 182 -18.70 3.31 -20.54
N PRO A 183 -18.34 2.32 -21.36
CA PRO A 183 -17.12 2.38 -22.18
C PRO A 183 -17.14 3.53 -23.18
N THR A 184 -16.05 4.29 -23.27
CA THR A 184 -15.89 5.41 -24.21
C THR A 184 -14.83 5.12 -25.28
N SER A 185 -13.77 4.37 -24.95
CA SER A 185 -12.77 3.94 -25.91
C SER A 185 -12.06 2.66 -25.50
N LEU A 186 -11.54 1.94 -26.50
CA LEU A 186 -10.88 0.65 -26.31
C LEU A 186 -9.39 0.77 -26.64
N ARG A 187 -8.54 0.22 -25.76
CA ARG A 187 -7.11 0.09 -25.98
C ARG A 187 -6.68 -1.35 -25.70
N THR A 188 -6.10 -2.01 -26.69
CA THR A 188 -5.42 -3.29 -26.42
C THR A 188 -4.28 -3.03 -25.46
N ALA A 189 -4.21 -3.76 -24.34
CA ALA A 189 -3.06 -3.74 -23.45
C ALA A 189 -1.84 -4.16 -24.29
N GLY A 190 -1.06 -3.17 -24.74
CA GLY A 190 0.03 -3.43 -25.67
C GLY A 190 1.01 -4.41 -25.03
N LEU A 191 1.44 -5.42 -25.78
CA LEU A 191 2.66 -6.14 -25.47
C LEU A 191 3.80 -5.11 -25.51
N VAL A 192 4.10 -4.50 -24.37
CA VAL A 192 5.27 -3.65 -24.24
C VAL A 192 6.46 -4.55 -24.53
N LYS A 193 7.34 -4.14 -25.46
CA LYS A 193 8.59 -4.88 -25.70
C LYS A 193 9.25 -5.13 -24.34
N PRO A 194 9.68 -6.37 -24.04
CA PRO A 194 10.38 -6.65 -22.80
C PRO A 194 11.49 -5.64 -22.59
N LEU A 195 11.59 -5.12 -21.38
CA LEU A 195 12.68 -4.22 -20.99
C LEU A 195 14.00 -4.93 -21.26
N LYS A 196 15.02 -4.18 -21.69
CA LYS A 196 16.35 -4.77 -21.87
C LYS A 196 16.86 -5.24 -20.52
N LYS A 197 17.75 -6.25 -20.51
CA LYS A 197 18.36 -6.75 -19.27
C LYS A 197 19.05 -5.59 -18.54
N GLY A 198 18.60 -5.29 -17.33
CA GLY A 198 19.09 -4.17 -16.51
C GLY A 198 18.21 -2.91 -16.54
N GLU A 199 17.19 -2.85 -17.40
CA GLU A 199 16.20 -1.79 -17.39
C GLU A 199 15.06 -2.11 -16.41
N VAL A 200 14.68 -1.11 -15.60
CA VAL A 200 13.53 -1.16 -14.70
C VAL A 200 12.56 -0.09 -15.18
N SER A 201 11.27 -0.41 -15.32
CA SER A 201 10.31 0.57 -15.81
C SER A 201 10.20 1.77 -14.90
N GLY A 202 10.00 2.94 -15.50
CA GLY A 202 9.68 4.19 -14.80
C GLY A 202 10.74 4.63 -13.80
N VAL A 203 11.98 4.16 -13.99
CA VAL A 203 13.18 4.70 -13.36
C VAL A 203 14.05 5.21 -14.50
N ASP A 204 14.27 6.53 -14.58
CA ASP A 204 15.22 7.08 -15.54
C ASP A 204 16.65 6.70 -15.12
N ILE A 205 17.20 5.68 -15.79
CA ILE A 205 18.55 5.16 -15.56
C ILE A 205 19.61 6.26 -15.79
N ALA A 206 19.26 7.30 -16.54
CA ALA A 206 20.10 8.46 -16.79
C ALA A 206 20.50 9.20 -15.48
N GLU A 207 19.58 9.38 -14.53
CA GLU A 207 19.88 10.07 -13.27
C GLU A 207 20.79 9.23 -12.36
N LYS A 208 20.56 7.90 -12.32
CA LYS A 208 21.33 6.98 -11.47
C LYS A 208 22.78 6.86 -11.93
N ASN A 209 23.01 6.74 -13.25
CA ASN A 209 24.35 6.70 -13.84
C ASN A 209 25.09 8.04 -13.73
N PHE A 210 24.37 9.16 -13.66
CA PHE A 210 24.98 10.48 -13.49
C PHE A 210 25.49 10.67 -12.06
N LEU A 211 24.68 10.35 -11.04
CA LEU A 211 25.07 10.43 -9.63
C LEU A 211 26.21 9.47 -9.28
N ASP A 212 26.18 8.22 -9.75
CA ASP A 212 27.23 7.23 -9.47
C ASP A 212 28.58 7.60 -10.13
N LYS A 213 28.57 8.20 -11.32
CA LYS A 213 29.82 8.65 -11.97
C LYS A 213 30.47 9.83 -11.24
N TRP A 214 29.68 10.76 -10.71
CA TRP A 214 30.20 11.92 -9.99
C TRP A 214 30.69 11.56 -8.59
N THR A 215 30.02 10.65 -7.89
CA THR A 215 30.49 10.16 -6.57
C THR A 215 31.79 9.38 -6.70
N ILE A 216 31.92 8.49 -7.69
CA ILE A 216 33.15 7.73 -7.92
C ILE A 216 34.29 8.64 -8.40
N SER A 217 34.04 9.55 -9.33
CA SER A 217 35.07 10.49 -9.81
C SER A 217 35.54 11.43 -8.70
N GLY A 218 34.62 11.91 -7.85
CA GLY A 218 34.94 12.71 -6.67
C GLY A 218 35.80 11.95 -5.66
N LEU A 219 35.49 10.67 -5.41
CA LEU A 219 36.27 9.83 -4.49
C LEU A 219 37.70 9.59 -5.01
N VAL A 220 37.85 9.32 -6.31
CA VAL A 220 39.17 9.12 -6.95
C VAL A 220 40.01 10.40 -6.92
N LEU A 221 39.39 11.56 -7.14
CA LEU A 221 40.07 12.86 -7.04
C LEU A 221 40.53 13.13 -5.60
N LEU A 222 39.70 12.79 -4.60
CA LEU A 222 40.04 12.98 -3.20
C LEU A 222 41.21 12.08 -2.77
N ILE A 223 41.20 10.81 -3.19
CA ILE A 223 42.26 9.82 -2.91
C ILE A 223 43.57 10.24 -3.58
N SER A 224 43.52 10.68 -4.83
CA SER A 224 44.72 11.14 -5.55
C SER A 224 45.31 12.42 -4.93
N LEU A 225 44.47 13.36 -4.50
CA LEU A 225 44.93 14.54 -3.75
C LEU A 225 45.54 14.18 -2.39
N LEU A 226 44.95 13.23 -1.66
CA LEU A 226 45.51 12.71 -0.41
C LEU A 226 46.86 12.01 -0.62
N ALA A 227 46.98 11.19 -1.67
CA ALA A 227 48.22 10.53 -2.03
C ALA A 227 49.31 11.54 -2.42
N LEU A 228 48.97 12.58 -3.20
CA LEU A 228 49.90 13.64 -3.57
C LEU A 228 50.35 14.45 -2.35
N LYS A 229 49.43 14.71 -1.40
CA LYS A 229 49.76 15.38 -0.14
C LYS A 229 50.71 14.54 0.73
N LEU A 230 50.49 13.23 0.80
CA LEU A 230 51.40 12.30 1.47
C LEU A 230 52.78 12.24 0.80
N LEU A 231 52.83 12.20 -0.53
CA LEU A 231 54.07 12.25 -1.31
C LEU A 231 54.83 13.56 -1.09
N CYS A 232 54.12 14.71 -1.07
CA CYS A 232 54.73 15.99 -0.72
C CYS A 232 55.31 16.00 0.70
N VAL A 233 54.57 15.48 1.70
CA VAL A 233 55.06 15.38 3.08
C VAL A 233 56.29 14.47 3.17
N LEU A 234 56.28 13.31 2.51
CA LEU A 234 57.41 12.38 2.47
C LEU A 234 58.63 12.95 1.72
N HIS A 235 58.41 13.72 0.65
CA HIS A 235 59.47 14.38 -0.09
C HIS A 235 60.07 15.56 0.69
N PHE A 236 59.25 16.33 1.40
CA PHE A 236 59.69 17.41 2.29
C PHE A 236 60.52 16.84 3.47
N ASN A 237 60.12 15.70 4.04
CA ASN A 237 60.87 15.03 5.11
C ASN A 237 62.22 14.45 4.67
N LYS A 238 62.44 14.26 3.36
CA LYS A 238 63.73 13.84 2.79
C LYS A 238 64.76 14.97 2.67
N PHE A 239 64.32 16.23 2.70
CA PHE A 239 65.17 17.41 2.55
C PHE A 239 65.40 18.20 3.86
N LEU A 240 64.82 17.75 4.98
CA LEU A 240 65.12 18.30 6.29
C LEU A 240 66.44 17.72 6.83
N PRO A 241 67.40 18.57 7.26
CA PRO A 241 68.63 18.12 7.91
C PRO A 241 68.31 17.41 9.24
N GLU A 242 69.15 16.45 9.63
CA GLU A 242 68.91 15.46 10.71
C GLU A 242 68.53 16.03 12.08
N ASN A 243 68.74 17.32 12.30
CA ASN A 243 68.45 18.06 13.53
C ASN A 243 67.04 18.68 13.60
N MET A 244 66.13 18.37 12.65
CA MET A 244 64.76 18.90 12.66
C MET A 244 63.69 17.88 12.22
N ARG A 245 63.90 16.59 12.51
CA ARG A 245 62.85 15.55 12.47
C ARG A 245 62.26 15.43 13.88
N LEU A 246 60.96 15.75 14.04
CA LEU A 246 60.17 15.38 15.22
C LEU A 246 59.72 13.92 15.10
#